data_AF-A0A838HZL2-F1
#
_entry.id   AF-A0A838HZL2-F1
#
_cell.length_a   1.000
_cell.length_b   1.000
_cell.length_c   1.000
_cell.angle_alpha   90.00
_cell.angle_beta   90.00
_cell.angle_gamma   90.00
#
_symmetry.space_group_name_H-M   'P 1'
#
loop_
_entity.id
_entity.type
_entity.pdbx_description
1 polymer ?
#
loop_
_entity_poly.entity_id
_entity_poly.type
_entity_poly.pdbx_seq_one_letter_code
_entity_poly.pdbx_strand_id
1 'polypeptide(L)'
;MATGDPATGFRRSGEDIEWACVTCGRYNPLHASRCEVCGTPMAARYQTAPDTPPVNWGAALALSSVLPGGGHLLAGAGASGTARALLYVLWLLGGVAVATQGGPAVLVAAPLLLGAAAVWGATLLDVRNLERGRPELLAGRTLLWMVIAVTALFMVAGAVVLVGSAGPAGGDLG
;
A
#
# COMPACT_ATOMS: atom_id res chain seq x y z
N MET A 1 35.44 -15.48 23.02
CA MET A 1 34.13 -16.08 23.35
C MET A 1 33.07 -15.35 22.54
N ALA A 2 32.31 -16.05 21.70
CA ALA A 2 31.21 -15.45 20.96
C ALA A 2 30.08 -15.12 21.94
N THR A 3 29.72 -13.84 22.05
CA THR A 3 28.54 -13.41 22.77
C THR A 3 27.43 -13.23 21.73
N GLY A 4 26.35 -13.98 21.88
CA GLY A 4 25.20 -13.91 20.99
C GLY A 4 23.94 -13.99 21.82
N ASP A 5 22.97 -13.12 21.51
CA ASP A 5 21.63 -13.21 22.08
C ASP A 5 20.86 -14.29 21.29
N PRO A 6 20.55 -15.46 21.88
CA PRO A 6 19.83 -16.52 21.19
C PRO A 6 18.45 -16.07 20.71
N ALA A 7 17.87 -15.00 21.29
CA ALA A 7 16.59 -14.45 20.87
C ALA A 7 16.65 -13.78 19.49
N THR A 8 17.77 -13.16 19.15
CA THR A 8 17.94 -12.48 17.84
C THR A 8 18.41 -13.45 16.75
N GLY A 9 19.07 -14.54 17.15
CA GLY A 9 19.73 -15.48 16.24
C GLY A 9 20.99 -14.92 15.57
N PHE A 10 21.42 -13.71 15.93
CA PHE A 10 22.68 -13.13 15.50
C PHE A 10 23.73 -13.29 16.60
N ARG A 11 24.98 -13.52 16.19
CA ARG A 11 26.11 -13.51 17.10
C ARG A 11 27.26 -12.70 16.52
N ARG A 12 28.09 -12.16 17.41
CA ARG A 12 29.35 -11.53 17.04
C ARG A 12 30.47 -12.56 17.15
N SER A 13 31.26 -12.73 16.09
CA SER A 13 32.45 -13.58 16.03
C SER A 13 33.65 -12.68 15.73
N GLY A 14 34.28 -12.14 16.78
CA GLY A 14 35.34 -11.14 16.62
C GLY A 14 34.81 -9.82 16.07
N GLU A 15 35.29 -9.40 14.90
CA GLU A 15 34.81 -8.21 14.18
C GLU A 15 33.60 -8.48 13.29
N ASP A 16 33.30 -9.75 13.02
CA ASP A 16 32.22 -10.15 12.12
C ASP A 16 30.90 -10.40 12.85
N ILE A 17 29.80 -10.19 12.11
CA ILE A 17 28.44 -10.56 12.51
C ILE A 17 28.04 -11.81 11.73
N GLU A 18 27.47 -12.78 12.43
CA GLU A 18 26.97 -14.02 11.85
C GLU A 18 25.50 -14.23 12.19
N TRP A 19 24.77 -14.90 11.30
CA TRP A 19 23.37 -15.27 11.50
C TRP A 19 23.21 -16.79 11.49
N ALA A 20 22.46 -17.32 12.46
CA ALA A 20 22.09 -18.74 12.49
C ALA A 20 21.02 -19.10 11.44
N CYS A 21 21.12 -20.27 10.81
CA CYS A 21 20.07 -20.73 9.90
C CYS A 21 18.84 -21.19 10.70
N VAL A 22 17.62 -20.79 10.29
CA VAL A 22 16.37 -21.29 10.92
C VAL A 22 16.09 -22.77 10.64
N THR A 23 16.70 -23.33 9.59
CA THR A 23 16.48 -24.73 9.21
C THR A 23 17.49 -25.67 9.87
N CYS A 24 18.79 -25.35 9.81
CA CYS A 24 19.86 -26.24 10.29
C CYS A 24 20.66 -25.69 11.48
N GLY A 25 20.36 -24.47 11.96
CA GLY A 25 21.04 -23.85 13.10
C GLY A 25 22.47 -23.33 12.84
N ARG A 26 23.04 -23.58 11.65
CA ARG A 26 24.40 -23.14 11.32
C ARG A 26 24.52 -21.62 11.24
N TYR A 27 25.56 -21.07 11.88
CA TYR A 27 25.96 -19.68 11.71
C TYR A 27 26.65 -19.47 10.35
N ASN A 28 26.19 -18.45 9.62
CA ASN A 28 26.75 -18.01 8.35
C ASN A 28 27.15 -16.53 8.47
N PRO A 29 28.11 -16.05 7.67
CA PRO A 29 28.49 -14.64 7.66
C PRO A 29 27.31 -13.73 7.28
N LEU A 30 27.27 -12.50 7.80
CA LEU A 30 26.19 -11.55 7.48
C LEU A 30 26.08 -11.24 5.98
N HIS A 31 27.18 -11.31 5.23
CA HIS A 31 27.18 -11.08 3.78
C HIS A 31 26.64 -12.27 2.97
N ALA A 32 26.47 -13.44 3.58
CA ALA A 32 25.90 -14.62 2.92
C ALA A 32 24.36 -14.53 2.89
N SER A 33 23.78 -14.39 1.69
CA SER A 33 22.32 -14.29 1.50
C SER A 33 21.58 -15.63 1.67
N ARG A 34 22.31 -16.75 1.69
CA ARG A 34 21.80 -18.11 1.87
C ARG A 34 22.72 -18.88 2.81
N CYS A 35 22.16 -19.86 3.51
CA CYS A 35 22.94 -20.77 4.32
C CYS A 35 23.86 -21.60 3.40
N GLU A 36 25.14 -21.63 3.70
CA GLU A 36 26.15 -22.34 2.90
C GLU A 36 25.99 -23.86 2.96
N VAL A 37 25.24 -24.38 3.93
CA VAL A 37 25.02 -25.82 4.11
C VAL A 37 23.70 -26.30 3.51
N CYS A 38 22.58 -25.70 3.89
CA CYS A 38 21.26 -26.18 3.47
C CYS A 38 20.58 -25.28 2.42
N GLY A 39 21.22 -24.19 1.98
CA GLY A 39 20.69 -23.29 0.96
C GLY A 39 19.53 -22.38 1.39
N THR A 40 19.04 -22.51 2.63
CA THR A 40 17.95 -21.69 3.19
C THR A 40 18.32 -20.21 3.10
N PRO A 41 17.48 -19.35 2.48
CA PRO A 41 17.77 -17.93 2.38
C PRO A 41 17.74 -17.27 3.77
N MET A 42 18.63 -16.30 3.99
CA MET A 42 18.64 -15.49 5.22
C MET A 42 17.28 -14.83 5.48
N ALA A 43 16.58 -14.45 4.40
CA ALA A 43 15.23 -13.91 4.43
C ALA A 43 14.21 -14.79 5.19
N ALA A 44 14.42 -16.10 5.22
CA ALA A 44 13.54 -17.03 5.96
C ALA A 44 13.57 -16.77 7.47
N ARG A 45 14.62 -16.15 8.03
CA ARG A 45 14.63 -15.74 9.45
C ARG A 45 13.58 -14.69 9.78
N TYR A 46 13.28 -13.81 8.82
CA TYR A 46 12.32 -12.73 9.00
C TYR A 46 10.89 -13.18 8.68
N GLN A 47 10.72 -14.40 8.19
CA GLN A 47 9.43 -15.05 8.03
C GLN A 47 9.04 -15.72 9.36
N THR A 48 8.94 -14.94 10.42
CA THR A 48 8.17 -15.39 11.58
C THR A 48 6.72 -15.38 11.10
N ALA A 49 6.09 -16.54 10.93
CA ALA A 49 4.64 -16.56 10.85
C ALA A 49 4.15 -15.92 12.16
N PRO A 50 3.52 -14.73 12.13
CA PRO A 50 3.02 -14.18 13.36
C PRO A 50 2.04 -15.21 13.94
N ASP A 51 2.08 -15.42 15.25
CA ASP A 51 0.96 -15.98 16.01
C ASP A 51 -0.21 -14.99 15.89
N THR A 52 -0.75 -14.88 14.69
CA THR A 52 -1.81 -13.96 14.37
C THR A 52 -3.07 -14.59 14.97
N PRO A 53 -3.71 -13.93 15.95
CA PRO A 53 -4.95 -14.45 16.48
C PRO A 53 -5.96 -14.64 15.34
N PRO A 54 -6.88 -15.60 15.45
CA PRO A 54 -7.84 -15.87 14.40
C PRO A 54 -8.60 -14.59 14.05
N VAL A 55 -8.55 -14.21 12.77
CA VAL A 55 -9.18 -12.97 12.27
C VAL A 55 -10.69 -13.17 12.18
N ASN A 56 -11.46 -12.27 12.78
CA ASN A 56 -12.90 -12.20 12.54
C ASN A 56 -13.16 -11.52 11.19
N TRP A 57 -13.32 -12.32 10.13
CA TRP A 57 -13.51 -11.83 8.76
C TRP A 57 -14.80 -11.03 8.57
N GLY A 58 -15.86 -11.31 9.33
CA GLY A 58 -17.08 -10.51 9.33
C GLY A 58 -16.84 -9.08 9.80
N ALA A 59 -16.10 -8.92 10.90
CA ALA A 59 -15.69 -7.61 11.40
C ALA A 59 -14.71 -6.90 10.45
N ALA A 60 -13.78 -7.65 9.85
CA ALA A 60 -12.83 -7.10 8.87
C ALA A 60 -13.53 -6.55 7.61
N LEU A 61 -14.55 -7.27 7.11
CA LEU A 61 -15.38 -6.81 6.00
C LEU A 61 -16.23 -5.59 6.39
N ALA A 62 -16.88 -5.63 7.56
CA ALA A 62 -17.68 -4.51 8.04
C ALA A 62 -16.83 -3.23 8.17
N LEU A 63 -15.66 -3.34 8.80
CA LEU A 63 -14.77 -2.20 8.96
C LEU A 63 -14.25 -1.67 7.61
N SER A 64 -13.94 -2.57 6.66
CA SER A 64 -13.51 -2.17 5.31
C SER A 64 -14.59 -1.49 4.48
N SER A 65 -15.86 -1.79 4.76
CA SER A 65 -17.00 -1.15 4.09
C SER A 65 -17.19 0.30 4.52
N VAL A 66 -16.81 0.63 5.76
CA VAL A 66 -16.86 2.00 6.28
C VAL A 66 -15.58 2.75 5.91
N LEU A 67 -14.43 2.16 6.19
CA LEU A 67 -13.13 2.76 5.95
C LEU A 67 -12.25 1.80 5.14
N PRO A 68 -11.96 2.12 3.86
CA PRO A 68 -11.06 1.31 3.05
C PRO A 68 -9.72 1.10 3.75
N GLY A 69 -9.25 -0.15 3.76
CA GLY A 69 -8.04 -0.58 4.46
C GLY A 69 -8.27 -1.06 5.90
N GLY A 70 -9.42 -0.78 6.51
CA GLY A 70 -9.67 -1.12 7.92
C GLY A 70 -9.61 -2.62 8.23
N GLY A 71 -10.14 -3.48 7.37
CA GLY A 71 -10.03 -4.94 7.52
C GLY A 71 -8.61 -5.47 7.36
N HIS A 72 -7.73 -4.77 6.63
CA HIS A 72 -6.33 -5.13 6.50
C HIS A 72 -5.56 -4.85 7.80
N LEU A 73 -5.95 -3.80 8.54
CA LEU A 73 -5.42 -3.54 9.88
C LEU A 73 -5.75 -4.68 10.85
N LEU A 74 -7.00 -5.15 10.83
CA LEU A 74 -7.45 -6.28 11.66
C LEU A 74 -6.80 -7.62 11.25
N ALA A 75 -6.49 -7.78 9.97
CA ALA A 75 -5.81 -8.97 9.44
C ALA A 75 -4.27 -8.93 9.58
N GLY A 76 -3.71 -7.92 10.25
CA GLY A 76 -2.26 -7.79 10.46
C GLY A 76 -1.48 -7.19 9.29
N ALA A 77 -2.14 -6.84 8.19
CA ALA A 77 -1.56 -6.18 7.01
C ALA A 77 -1.55 -4.64 7.16
N GLY A 78 -0.99 -4.15 8.27
CA GLY A 78 -1.08 -2.75 8.72
C GLY A 78 -0.67 -1.70 7.67
N ALA A 79 0.49 -1.88 7.03
CA ALA A 79 1.01 -0.91 6.07
C ALA A 79 0.11 -0.76 4.83
N SER A 80 -0.41 -1.87 4.30
CA SER A 80 -1.34 -1.87 3.16
C SER A 80 -2.67 -1.22 3.53
N GLY A 81 -3.21 -1.56 4.71
CA GLY A 81 -4.43 -0.96 5.23
C GLY A 81 -4.35 0.56 5.38
N THR A 82 -3.27 1.04 6.02
CA THR A 82 -3.06 2.48 6.22
C THR A 82 -2.92 3.24 4.90
N ALA A 83 -2.17 2.71 3.93
CA ALA A 83 -2.01 3.35 2.63
C ALA A 83 -3.35 3.54 1.90
N ARG A 84 -4.22 2.52 1.93
CA ARG A 84 -5.55 2.57 1.31
C ARG A 84 -6.48 3.57 2.01
N ALA A 85 -6.46 3.59 3.34
CA ALA A 85 -7.24 4.54 4.12
C ALA A 85 -6.84 5.99 3.82
N LEU A 86 -5.53 6.27 3.81
CA LEU A 86 -5.00 7.60 3.51
C LEU A 86 -5.33 8.05 2.08
N LEU A 87 -5.14 7.18 1.09
CA LEU A 87 -5.47 7.49 -0.30
C LEU A 87 -6.97 7.76 -0.48
N TYR A 88 -7.82 6.92 0.11
CA TYR A 88 -9.28 7.12 0.07
C TYR A 88 -9.68 8.47 0.68
N VAL A 89 -9.19 8.78 1.88
CA VAL A 89 -9.50 10.04 2.57
C VAL A 89 -9.00 11.23 1.75
N LEU A 90 -7.76 11.18 1.28
CA LEU A 90 -7.15 12.26 0.50
C LEU A 90 -7.94 12.53 -0.79
N TRP A 91 -8.27 11.49 -1.55
CA TRP A 91 -8.97 11.63 -2.82
C TRP A 91 -10.44 11.99 -2.65
N LEU A 92 -11.12 11.44 -1.64
CA LEU A 92 -12.51 11.81 -1.35
C LEU A 92 -12.60 13.28 -0.93
N LEU A 93 -11.80 13.70 0.05
CA LEU A 93 -11.83 15.07 0.55
C LEU A 93 -11.36 16.07 -0.52
N GLY A 94 -10.28 15.76 -1.23
CA GLY A 94 -9.79 16.59 -2.33
C GLY A 94 -10.79 16.69 -3.48
N GLY A 95 -11.39 15.57 -3.87
CA GLY A 95 -12.43 15.54 -4.90
C GLY A 95 -13.67 16.34 -4.51
N VAL A 96 -14.17 16.19 -3.29
CA VAL A 96 -15.31 16.97 -2.78
C VAL A 96 -14.97 18.46 -2.74
N ALA A 97 -13.81 18.84 -2.21
CA ALA A 97 -13.38 20.23 -2.12
C ALA A 97 -13.28 20.91 -3.50
N VAL A 98 -12.77 20.20 -4.51
CA VAL A 98 -12.71 20.69 -5.89
C VAL A 98 -14.12 20.76 -6.49
N ALA A 99 -14.94 19.73 -6.29
CA ALA A 99 -16.31 19.68 -6.84
C ALA A 99 -17.20 20.80 -6.29
N THR A 100 -17.03 21.19 -5.02
CA THR A 100 -17.81 22.28 -4.41
C THR A 100 -17.56 23.65 -5.03
N GLN A 101 -16.51 23.82 -5.84
CA GLN A 101 -16.29 25.05 -6.60
C GLN A 101 -17.27 25.21 -7.78
N GLY A 102 -17.98 24.15 -8.16
CA GLY A 102 -19.00 24.17 -9.21
C GLY A 102 -18.44 24.30 -10.63
N GLY A 103 -19.35 24.35 -11.61
CA GLY A 103 -19.00 24.51 -13.03
C GLY A 103 -18.03 23.43 -13.54
N PRO A 104 -16.98 23.80 -14.32
CA PRO A 104 -16.05 22.83 -14.89
C PRO A 104 -15.13 22.18 -13.84
N ALA A 105 -15.08 22.69 -12.60
CA ALA A 105 -14.28 22.07 -11.52
C ALA A 105 -14.74 20.65 -11.19
N VAL A 106 -16.01 20.31 -11.43
CA VAL A 106 -16.52 18.94 -11.28
C VAL A 106 -15.79 17.94 -12.20
N LEU A 107 -15.38 18.38 -13.40
CA LEU A 107 -14.58 17.55 -14.31
C LEU A 107 -13.16 17.31 -13.77
N VAL A 108 -12.59 18.31 -13.10
CA VAL A 108 -11.28 18.20 -12.43
C VAL A 108 -11.36 17.30 -11.19
N ALA A 109 -12.48 17.33 -10.47
CA ALA A 109 -12.72 16.47 -9.32
C ALA A 109 -12.95 14.98 -9.68
N ALA A 110 -13.45 14.70 -10.88
CA ALA A 110 -13.90 13.37 -11.27
C ALA A 110 -12.82 12.27 -11.10
N PRO A 111 -11.55 12.44 -11.53
CA PRO A 111 -10.52 11.42 -11.33
C PRO A 111 -10.29 11.07 -9.86
N LEU A 112 -10.34 12.05 -8.95
CA LEU A 112 -10.15 11.83 -7.52
C LEU A 112 -11.32 11.04 -6.92
N LEU A 113 -12.56 11.44 -7.24
CA LEU A 113 -13.76 10.76 -6.74
C LEU A 113 -13.88 9.33 -7.28
N LEU A 114 -13.59 9.13 -8.57
CA LEU A 114 -13.54 7.80 -9.18
C LEU A 114 -12.43 6.95 -8.59
N GLY A 115 -11.25 7.53 -8.35
CA GLY A 115 -10.15 6.87 -7.65
C GLY A 115 -10.56 6.41 -6.26
N ALA A 116 -11.20 7.28 -5.48
CA ALA A 116 -11.68 6.96 -4.14
C ALA A 116 -12.71 5.83 -4.15
N ALA A 117 -13.68 5.88 -5.06
CA ALA A 117 -14.68 4.81 -5.23
C ALA A 117 -14.04 3.49 -5.64
N ALA A 118 -13.05 3.52 -6.54
CA ALA A 118 -12.32 2.34 -6.97
C ALA A 118 -11.49 1.72 -5.83
N VAL A 119 -10.79 2.52 -5.02
CA VAL A 119 -10.06 2.03 -3.83
C VAL A 119 -11.04 1.41 -2.83
N TRP A 120 -12.19 2.05 -2.61
CA TRP A 120 -13.22 1.55 -1.70
C TRP A 120 -13.73 0.17 -2.13
N GLY A 121 -14.14 0.02 -3.40
CA GLY A 121 -14.62 -1.25 -3.94
C GLY A 121 -13.55 -2.33 -3.99
N ALA A 122 -12.34 -2.00 -4.45
CA ALA A 122 -11.25 -2.97 -4.56
C ALA A 122 -10.77 -3.46 -3.19
N THR A 123 -10.78 -2.61 -2.15
CA THR A 123 -10.46 -3.03 -0.78
C THR A 123 -11.41 -4.12 -0.29
N LEU A 124 -12.72 -4.02 -0.57
CA LEU A 124 -13.68 -5.05 -0.16
C LEU A 124 -13.40 -6.40 -0.83
N LEU A 125 -13.00 -6.38 -2.10
CA LEU A 125 -12.59 -7.57 -2.82
C LEU A 125 -11.29 -8.15 -2.25
N ASP A 126 -10.35 -7.29 -1.87
CA ASP A 126 -9.07 -7.70 -1.31
C ASP A 126 -9.21 -8.36 0.06
N VAL A 127 -10.09 -7.87 0.94
CA VAL A 127 -10.36 -8.56 2.21
C VAL A 127 -10.93 -9.97 1.97
N ARG A 128 -11.82 -10.12 0.98
CA ARG A 128 -12.33 -11.44 0.59
C ARG A 128 -11.28 -12.32 -0.07
N ASN A 129 -10.28 -11.74 -0.72
CA ASN A 129 -9.15 -12.49 -1.28
C ASN A 129 -8.22 -12.95 -0.16
N LEU A 130 -7.91 -12.09 0.81
CA LEU A 130 -7.15 -12.42 2.01
C LEU A 130 -7.79 -13.56 2.81
N GLU A 131 -9.11 -13.50 3.03
CA GLU A 131 -9.87 -14.59 3.67
C GLU A 131 -9.69 -15.93 2.95
N ARG A 132 -9.64 -15.90 1.61
CA ARG A 132 -9.50 -17.10 0.77
C ARG A 132 -8.05 -17.48 0.47
N GLY A 133 -7.06 -16.79 1.03
CA GLY A 133 -5.64 -16.99 0.71
C GLY A 133 -5.26 -16.69 -0.74
N ARG A 134 -6.02 -15.83 -1.42
CA ARG A 134 -5.77 -15.39 -2.81
C ARG A 134 -4.93 -14.12 -2.83
N PRO A 135 -4.20 -13.86 -3.94
CA PRO A 135 -3.48 -12.60 -4.09
C PRO A 135 -4.44 -11.40 -4.08
N GLU A 136 -3.99 -10.30 -3.49
CA GLU A 136 -4.70 -9.02 -3.49
C GLU A 136 -4.68 -8.38 -4.90
N LEU A 137 -5.76 -7.70 -5.26
CA LEU A 137 -5.88 -6.87 -6.46
C LEU A 137 -5.03 -5.61 -6.33
N LEU A 138 -5.16 -4.90 -5.20
CA LEU A 138 -4.35 -3.72 -4.89
C LEU A 138 -3.02 -4.11 -4.23
N ALA A 139 -2.28 -5.01 -4.87
CA ALA A 139 -0.87 -5.22 -4.57
C ALA A 139 -0.10 -3.89 -4.73
N GLY A 140 1.03 -3.72 -4.03
CA GLY A 140 1.76 -2.45 -4.00
C GLY A 140 2.07 -1.84 -5.38
N ARG A 141 2.32 -2.69 -6.39
CA ARG A 141 2.53 -2.25 -7.78
C ARG A 141 1.24 -1.74 -8.44
N THR A 142 0.12 -2.43 -8.26
CA THR A 142 -1.19 -2.01 -8.79
C THR A 142 -1.63 -0.70 -8.15
N LEU A 143 -1.47 -0.60 -6.83
CA LEU A 143 -1.78 0.62 -6.08
C LEU A 143 -0.93 1.80 -6.57
N LEU A 144 0.37 1.61 -6.80
CA LEU A 144 1.25 2.64 -7.35
C LEU A 144 0.78 3.14 -8.72
N TRP A 145 0.48 2.24 -9.66
CA TRP A 145 0.01 2.63 -10.99
C TRP A 145 -1.35 3.33 -10.94
N MET A 146 -2.22 2.92 -10.03
CA MET A 146 -3.49 3.60 -9.79
C MET A 146 -3.27 5.04 -9.31
N VAL A 147 -2.35 5.25 -8.36
CA VAL A 147 -2.02 6.61 -7.88
C VAL A 147 -1.49 7.46 -9.03
N ILE A 148 -0.54 6.93 -9.81
CA ILE A 148 0.01 7.62 -10.98
C ILE A 148 -1.12 8.00 -11.96
N ALA A 149 -2.00 7.05 -12.29
CA ALA A 149 -3.10 7.28 -13.23
C ALA A 149 -4.08 8.35 -12.74
N VAL A 150 -4.52 8.27 -11.47
CA VAL A 150 -5.45 9.24 -10.88
C VAL A 150 -4.83 10.63 -10.82
N THR A 151 -3.57 10.74 -10.40
CA THR A 151 -2.86 12.02 -10.35
C THR A 151 -2.65 12.60 -11.75
N ALA A 152 -2.26 11.79 -12.74
CA ALA A 152 -2.07 12.25 -14.11
C ALA A 152 -3.40 12.75 -14.72
N LEU A 153 -4.49 12.00 -14.54
CA LEU A 153 -5.82 12.40 -15.00
C LEU A 153 -6.30 13.68 -14.32
N PHE A 154 -6.06 13.84 -13.02
CA PHE A 154 -6.36 15.07 -12.28
C PHE A 154 -5.61 16.28 -12.87
N MET A 155 -4.31 16.14 -13.12
CA MET A 155 -3.48 17.21 -13.72
C MET A 155 -3.94 17.56 -15.13
N VAL A 156 -4.24 16.57 -15.97
CA VAL A 156 -4.74 16.78 -17.33
C VAL A 156 -6.09 17.47 -17.31
N ALA A 157 -7.04 17.02 -16.47
CA ALA A 157 -8.35 17.66 -16.35
C ALA A 157 -8.22 19.12 -15.90
N GLY A 158 -7.36 19.40 -14.92
CA GLY A 158 -7.06 20.76 -14.48
C GLY A 158 -6.48 21.64 -15.59
N ALA A 159 -5.51 21.12 -16.35
CA ALA A 159 -4.91 21.84 -17.48
C ALA A 159 -5.93 22.14 -18.60
N VAL A 160 -6.79 21.17 -18.94
CA VAL A 160 -7.84 21.33 -19.96
C VAL A 160 -8.82 22.43 -19.56
N VAL A 161 -9.27 22.45 -18.30
CA VAL A 161 -10.18 23.48 -17.78
C VAL A 161 -9.51 24.84 -17.78
N LEU A 162 -8.25 24.92 -17.35
CA LEU A 162 -7.48 26.16 -17.34
C LEU A 162 -7.32 26.75 -18.75
N VAL A 163 -6.93 25.93 -19.73
CA VAL A 163 -6.78 26.36 -21.14
C VAL A 163 -8.13 26.78 -21.73
N GLY A 164 -9.20 26.04 -21.46
CA GLY A 164 -10.55 26.38 -21.93
C GLY A 164 -11.09 27.68 -21.34
N SER A 165 -10.66 28.04 -20.12
CA SER A 165 -11.03 29.31 -19.48
C SER A 165 -10.24 30.52 -20.01
N ALA A 166 -9.10 30.30 -20.67
CA ALA A 166 -8.24 31.35 -21.23
C ALA A 166 -8.58 31.72 -22.69
N GLY A 167 -9.85 31.62 -23.09
CA GLY A 167 -10.33 31.95 -24.44
C GLY A 167 -9.85 33.33 -24.93
N PRO A 168 -9.73 33.54 -26.27
CA PRO A 168 -8.90 34.59 -26.84
C PRO A 168 -9.37 35.98 -26.39
N ALA A 169 -8.57 36.63 -25.54
CA ALA A 169 -8.65 38.05 -25.28
C ALA A 169 -8.14 38.80 -26.53
N GLY A 170 -9.02 39.02 -27.51
CA GLY A 170 -8.67 39.80 -28.70
C GLY A 170 -9.69 39.65 -29.81
N GLY A 171 -10.62 40.60 -29.89
CA GLY A 171 -11.60 40.61 -30.96
C GLY A 171 -12.52 41.83 -31.08
N ASP A 172 -12.46 42.83 -30.19
CA ASP A 172 -13.27 44.05 -30.35
C ASP A 172 -12.36 45.29 -30.45
N LEU A 173 -11.85 45.51 -31.67
CA LEU A 173 -11.52 46.84 -32.18
C LEU A 173 -12.29 46.99 -33.50
N GLY A 174 -13.49 47.57 -33.40
CA GLY A 174 -14.36 47.91 -34.52
C GLY A 174 -15.45 48.87 -34.08
#